data_AF-A0A0S4XKV7-F1
#
_entry.id   AF-A0A0S4XKV7-F1
#
_cell.length_a   1.000
_cell.length_b   1.000
_cell.length_c   1.000
_cell.angle_alpha   90.00
_cell.angle_beta   90.00
_cell.angle_gamma   90.00
#
_symmetry.space_group_name_H-M   'P 1'
#
loop_
_entity.id
_entity.type
_entity.pdbx_description
1 polymer ?
#
loop_
_entity_poly.entity_id
_entity_poly.type
_entity_poly.pdbx_seq_one_letter_code
_entity_poly.pdbx_strand_id
1 'polypeptide(L)'
;MKLKNARVRWFLSVNHDYIPEDVRVSGKTTFRSITVDGEEFEFSEGFTDLHTTSYKHILNNGGFGLAEARNSINIVSNIRSLNPVGLSGDYHPFCSKVIG
;
A
#
# COMPACT_ATOMS: atom_id res chain seq x y z
N MET A 1 5.86 9.39 -4.59
CA MET A 1 6.89 9.25 -3.53
C MET A 1 8.21 8.78 -4.17
N LYS A 2 9.36 9.34 -3.77
CA LYS A 2 10.68 8.89 -4.24
C LYS A 2 11.47 8.29 -3.07
N LEU A 3 11.83 7.01 -3.21
CA LEU A 3 12.69 6.26 -2.29
C LEU A 3 14.09 6.13 -2.92
N LYS A 4 15.05 5.58 -2.18
CA LYS A 4 16.45 5.40 -2.63
C LYS A 4 16.55 4.72 -4.00
N ASN A 5 15.75 3.67 -4.21
CA ASN A 5 15.82 2.82 -5.40
C ASN A 5 14.50 2.75 -6.19
N ALA A 6 13.46 3.51 -5.79
CA ALA A 6 12.14 3.36 -6.38
C ALA A 6 11.39 4.69 -6.44
N ARG A 7 10.63 4.90 -7.53
CA ARG A 7 9.57 5.90 -7.59
C ARG A 7 8.23 5.18 -7.41
N VAL A 8 7.55 5.48 -6.31
CA VAL A 8 6.29 4.82 -5.93
C VAL A 8 5.13 5.78 -6.15
N ARG A 9 4.21 5.37 -7.03
CA ARG A 9 2.86 5.92 -7.13
C ARG A 9 1.95 5.00 -6.31
N TRP A 10 1.15 5.56 -5.41
CA TRP A 10 0.31 4.77 -4.51
C TRP A 10 -1.12 5.32 -4.49
N PHE A 11 -2.07 4.44 -4.20
CA PHE A 11 -3.48 4.77 -4.02
C PHE A 11 -4.01 3.89 -2.89
N LEU A 12 -4.76 4.50 -1.97
CA LEU A 12 -5.38 3.82 -0.84
C LEU A 12 -6.82 4.29 -0.75
N SER A 13 -7.75 3.33 -0.67
CA SER A 13 -9.17 3.61 -0.52
C SER A 13 -9.85 2.48 0.24
N VAL A 14 -10.89 2.85 1.00
CA VAL A 14 -11.88 1.92 1.56
C VAL A 14 -13.18 1.90 0.75
N ASN A 15 -13.33 2.78 -0.24
CA ASN A 15 -14.46 2.77 -1.16
C ASN A 15 -14.33 1.59 -2.15
N HIS A 16 -15.32 0.71 -2.11
CA HIS A 16 -15.48 -0.49 -2.93
C HIS A 16 -15.51 -0.21 -4.44
N ASP A 17 -15.98 0.97 -4.84
CA ASP A 17 -16.11 1.35 -6.26
C ASP A 17 -14.76 1.50 -6.98
N TYR A 18 -13.66 1.62 -6.24
CA TYR A 18 -12.32 1.68 -6.83
C TYR A 18 -11.66 0.32 -7.02
N ILE A 19 -12.30 -0.78 -6.60
CA ILE A 19 -11.83 -2.13 -6.92
C ILE A 19 -12.04 -2.37 -8.44
N PRO A 20 -11.03 -2.91 -9.15
CA PRO A 20 -11.18 -3.28 -10.56
C PRO A 20 -12.40 -4.17 -10.83
N GLU A 21 -13.07 -3.97 -11.97
CA GLU A 21 -14.34 -4.65 -12.27
C GLU A 21 -14.19 -6.17 -12.30
N ASP A 22 -13.12 -6.68 -12.91
CA ASP A 22 -12.77 -8.10 -12.96
C ASP A 22 -12.60 -8.70 -11.56
N VAL A 23 -11.97 -7.96 -10.64
CA VAL A 23 -11.81 -8.37 -9.23
C VAL A 23 -13.17 -8.37 -8.51
N ARG A 24 -14.00 -7.36 -8.73
CA ARG A 24 -15.36 -7.31 -8.15
C ARG A 24 -16.25 -8.44 -8.66
N VAL A 25 -16.24 -8.72 -9.96
CA VAL A 25 -17.04 -9.80 -10.58
C VAL A 25 -16.60 -11.17 -10.05
N SER A 26 -15.33 -11.32 -9.65
CA SER A 26 -14.85 -12.53 -8.98
C SER A 26 -15.34 -12.70 -7.52
N GLY A 27 -16.07 -11.72 -6.98
CA GLY A 27 -16.61 -11.72 -5.62
C GLY A 27 -15.65 -11.23 -4.54
N LYS A 28 -14.44 -10.79 -4.92
CA LYS A 28 -13.45 -10.23 -3.98
C LYS A 28 -13.87 -8.83 -3.53
N THR A 29 -13.77 -8.59 -2.22
CA THR A 29 -14.10 -7.30 -1.58
C THR A 29 -12.87 -6.44 -1.27
N THR A 30 -11.68 -6.92 -1.61
CA THR A 30 -10.42 -6.20 -1.44
C THR A 30 -9.54 -6.36 -2.67
N PHE A 31 -8.73 -5.34 -2.95
CA PHE A 31 -7.72 -5.37 -4.00
C PHE A 31 -6.41 -4.78 -3.45
N ARG A 32 -5.38 -5.63 -3.38
CA ARG A 32 -4.04 -5.28 -2.93
C ARG A 32 -3.05 -5.69 -4.00
N SER A 33 -2.46 -4.73 -4.70
CA SER A 33 -1.50 -4.97 -5.76
C SER A 33 -0.27 -4.07 -5.60
N ILE A 34 0.90 -4.65 -5.85
CA ILE A 34 2.17 -3.95 -6.03
C ILE A 34 2.72 -4.37 -7.39
N THR A 35 2.99 -3.40 -8.27
CA THR A 35 3.67 -3.64 -9.54
C THR A 35 5.12 -3.14 -9.46
N VAL A 36 6.08 -3.99 -9.80
CA VAL A 36 7.51 -3.66 -9.85
C VAL A 36 8.06 -4.12 -11.18
N ASP A 37 8.76 -3.24 -11.90
CA ASP A 37 9.38 -3.54 -13.21
C ASP A 37 8.43 -4.17 -14.26
N GLY A 38 7.14 -3.83 -14.16
CA GLY A 38 6.08 -4.34 -15.04
C GLY A 38 5.44 -5.64 -14.58
N GLU A 39 5.96 -6.28 -13.54
CA GLU A 39 5.39 -7.49 -12.95
C GLU A 39 4.46 -7.15 -11.79
N GLU A 40 3.25 -7.71 -11.84
CA GLU A 40 2.24 -7.52 -10.81
C GLU A 40 2.30 -8.61 -9.74
N PHE A 41 2.27 -8.18 -8.48
CA PHE A 41 2.09 -9.03 -7.32
C PHE A 41 0.79 -8.66 -6.60
N GLU A 42 -0.23 -9.51 -6.75
CA GLU A 42 -1.54 -9.39 -6.12
C GLU A 42 -1.55 -10.20 -4.81
N PHE A 43 -1.90 -9.55 -3.69
CA PHE A 43 -1.86 -10.13 -2.35
C PHE A 43 -3.12 -9.79 -1.53
N SER A 44 -4.29 -9.96 -2.12
CA SER A 44 -5.56 -9.82 -1.39
C SER A 44 -5.83 -11.03 -0.50
N GLU A 45 -5.14 -12.14 -0.69
CA GLU A 45 -5.26 -13.37 0.10
C GLU A 45 -3.95 -13.69 0.84
N GLY A 46 -3.97 -14.65 1.79
CA GLY A 46 -2.76 -15.14 2.47
C GLY A 46 -2.31 -14.40 3.73
N PHE A 47 -3.18 -13.59 4.35
CA PHE A 47 -2.87 -12.82 5.57
C PHE A 47 -3.17 -13.54 6.90
N THR A 48 -3.66 -14.78 6.86
CA THR A 48 -4.25 -15.46 8.02
C THR A 48 -3.25 -15.77 9.14
N ASP A 49 -1.98 -16.01 8.80
CA ASP A 49 -0.99 -16.53 9.76
C ASP A 49 0.22 -15.61 10.01
N LEU A 50 0.23 -14.43 9.40
CA LEU A 50 1.35 -13.48 9.52
C LEU A 50 1.54 -12.98 10.96
N HIS A 51 0.46 -12.92 11.76
CA HIS A 51 0.56 -12.59 13.18
C HIS A 51 1.33 -13.67 13.95
N THR A 52 0.96 -14.94 13.78
CA THR A 52 1.67 -16.07 14.41
C THR A 52 3.16 -16.07 14.06
N THR A 53 3.48 -15.85 12.78
CA THR A 53 4.87 -15.73 12.32
C THR A 53 5.59 -14.53 12.96
N SER A 54 4.91 -13.38 13.07
CA SER A 54 5.46 -12.19 13.72
C SER A 54 5.77 -12.44 15.20
N TYR A 55 4.89 -13.11 15.94
CA TYR A 55 5.13 -13.48 17.35
C TYR A 55 6.32 -14.44 17.49
N LYS A 56 6.42 -15.48 16.65
CA LYS A 56 7.58 -16.37 16.63
C LYS A 56 8.88 -15.59 16.39
N HIS A 57 8.85 -14.60 15.49
CA HIS A 57 10.00 -13.76 15.20
C HIS A 57 10.40 -12.88 16.38
N ILE A 58 9.42 -12.25 17.05
CA ILE A 58 9.64 -11.44 18.26
C ILE A 58 10.26 -12.29 19.37
N LEU A 59 9.70 -13.47 19.66
CA LEU A 59 10.19 -14.36 20.71
C LEU A 59 11.60 -14.90 20.45
N ASN A 60 12.02 -14.96 19.18
CA ASN A 60 13.37 -15.34 18.77
C ASN A 60 14.33 -14.15 18.63
N ASN A 61 14.02 -13.00 19.23
CA ASN A 61 14.80 -11.74 19.14
C ASN A 61 14.97 -11.17 17.72
N GLY A 62 14.12 -11.57 16.77
CA GLY A 62 14.10 -11.02 15.41
C GLY A 62 13.09 -9.87 15.21
N GLY A 63 12.24 -9.59 16.19
CA GLY A 63 11.14 -8.63 16.06
C GLY A 63 11.54 -7.24 15.50
N PHE A 64 10.62 -6.58 14.80
CA PHE A 64 10.83 -5.22 14.31
C PHE A 64 10.68 -4.21 15.46
N GLY A 65 11.74 -3.47 15.75
CA GLY A 65 11.79 -2.48 16.83
C GLY A 65 11.51 -1.06 16.35
N LEU A 66 11.86 -0.09 17.20
CA LEU A 66 11.66 1.33 16.93
C LEU A 66 12.43 1.82 15.71
N ALA A 67 13.63 1.28 15.47
CA ALA A 67 14.46 1.70 14.35
C ALA A 67 13.83 1.29 13.01
N GLU A 68 13.31 0.08 12.92
CA GLU A 68 12.66 -0.47 11.74
C GLU A 68 11.34 0.26 11.43
N ALA A 69 10.55 0.58 12.46
CA ALA A 69 9.26 1.27 12.30
C ALA A 69 9.38 2.78 12.03
N ARG A 70 10.50 3.43 12.39
CA ARG A 70 10.62 4.90 12.36
C ARG A 70 10.36 5.50 10.98
N ASN A 71 10.86 4.86 9.92
CA ASN A 71 10.74 5.40 8.56
C ASN A 71 9.28 5.46 8.08
N SER A 72 8.49 4.41 8.32
CA SER A 72 7.07 4.40 7.92
C SER A 72 6.27 5.43 8.70
N ILE A 73 6.53 5.58 10.01
CA ILE A 73 5.92 6.59 10.87
C ILE A 73 6.20 8.00 10.34
N ASN A 74 7.45 8.30 10.01
CA ASN A 74 7.84 9.60 9.47
C ASN A 74 7.15 9.87 8.12
N ILE A 75 7.07 8.87 7.23
CA ILE A 75 6.40 9.00 5.94
C ILE A 75 4.92 9.36 6.13
N VAL A 76 4.18 8.61 6.95
CA VAL A 76 2.74 8.88 7.15
C VAL A 76 2.49 10.18 7.91
N SER A 77 3.38 10.55 8.83
CA SER A 77 3.32 11.84 9.53
C SER A 77 3.47 13.00 8.55
N ASN A 78 4.44 12.92 7.64
CA ASN A 78 4.65 13.93 6.61
C ASN A 78 3.47 13.98 5.62
N ILE A 79 2.95 12.82 5.17
CA ILE A 79 1.78 12.79 4.27
C ILE A 79 0.59 13.52 4.89
N ARG A 80 0.36 13.36 6.20
CA ARG A 80 -0.76 13.98 6.91
C ARG A 80 -0.70 15.52 6.93
N SER A 81 0.49 16.11 6.87
CA SER A 81 0.68 17.56 6.95
C SER A 81 0.93 18.24 5.59
N LEU A 82 1.01 17.47 4.50
CA LEU A 82 1.20 18.01 3.16
C LEU A 82 -0.10 18.58 2.58
N ASN A 83 0.01 19.75 1.95
CA ASN A 83 -1.09 20.30 1.16
C ASN A 83 -1.19 19.56 -0.18
N PRO A 84 -2.39 19.09 -0.58
CA PRO A 84 -2.58 18.44 -1.86
C PRO A 84 -2.41 19.46 -2.99
N VAL A 85 -1.69 19.06 -4.05
CA VAL A 85 -1.43 19.89 -5.24
C VAL A 85 -2.37 19.58 -6.41
N GLY A 86 -3.34 18.69 -6.21
CA GLY A 86 -4.19 18.12 -7.27
C GLY A 86 -3.46 17.09 -8.14
N LEU A 87 -4.07 16.72 -9.27
CA LEU A 87 -3.44 15.82 -10.25
C LEU A 87 -2.37 16.58 -11.02
N SER A 88 -1.11 16.40 -10.61
CA SER A 88 0.04 16.99 -11.28
C SER A 88 1.19 15.98 -11.36
N GLY A 89 1.81 15.91 -12.55
CA GLY A 89 2.93 15.00 -12.82
C GLY A 89 2.56 13.51 -12.72
N ASP A 90 3.46 12.71 -12.14
CA ASP A 90 3.35 11.25 -12.06
C ASP A 90 2.40 10.79 -10.93
N TYR A 91 1.11 11.03 -11.07
CA TYR A 91 0.09 10.54 -10.13
C TYR A 91 -0.29 9.06 -10.39
N HIS A 92 -0.86 8.41 -9.38
CA HIS A 92 -1.31 7.02 -9.51
C HIS A 92 -2.54 6.94 -10.44
N PRO A 93 -2.64 5.98 -11.39
CA PRO A 93 -3.74 5.94 -12.37
C PRO A 93 -5.14 6.01 -11.76
N PHE A 94 -5.35 5.48 -10.56
CA PHE A 94 -6.66 5.52 -9.91
C PHE A 94 -7.08 6.91 -9.42
N CYS A 95 -6.14 7.85 -9.26
CA CYS A 95 -6.49 9.21 -8.83
C CYS A 95 -7.38 9.93 -9.87
N SER A 96 -7.30 9.59 -11.17
CA SER A 96 -8.20 10.16 -12.18
C SER A 96 -9.65 9.64 -12.07
N LYS A 97 -9.87 8.50 -11.40
CA LYS A 97 -11.21 7.97 -11.15
C LYS A 97 -11.94 8.70 -10.03
N VAL A 98 -11.22 9.49 -9.23
CA VAL A 98 -11.77 10.24 -8.09
C VAL A 98 -12.37 11.58 -8.52
N ILE A 99 -12.02 12.06 -9.73
CA ILE A 99 -12.56 13.31 -10.25
C ILE A 99 -13.94 13.03 -10.85
N GLY A 100 -14.96 13.36 -10.07
CA GLY A 100 -16.31 13.69 -10.50
C GLY A 100 -16.59 15.15 -10.17
#